data_AF-A0A452Q951-F1
#
_entry.id   AF-A0A452Q951-F1
#
_cell.length_a   1.000
_cell.length_b   1.000
_cell.length_c   1.000
_cell.angle_alpha   90.00
_cell.angle_beta   90.00
_cell.angle_gamma   90.00
#
_symmetry.space_group_name_H-M   'P 1'
#
loop_
_entity.id
_entity.type
_entity.pdbx_description
1 polymer ?
#
loop_
_entity_poly.entity_id
_entity_poly.type
_entity_poly.pdbx_seq_one_letter_code
_entity_poly.pdbx_strand_id
1 'polypeptide(L)'
;MEQLSTANTHFAVDLFRSLNKDNPTGNIFISPLSISSALAMIFLGTRGNTAAQVSKIEEQLTLEKLCEWTKAENLDRVEVNVHLPKFKLEESYNLNSHLAHLGVQDLFNSKADLSGMSGARDLFISKIVHKSFVEVNEEGTEAAAATAGIATFAMMMHEENFVADHPFIFFIRHNPSSNILFLGRLSSP
;
A
#
# COMPACT_ATOMS: atom_id res chain seq x y z
N MET A 1 -14.35 10.64 -5.31
CA MET A 1 -13.26 9.66 -5.51
C MET A 1 -12.01 10.01 -4.70
N GLU A 2 -11.61 11.28 -4.62
CA GLU A 2 -10.42 11.73 -3.88
C GLU A 2 -10.42 11.34 -2.39
N GLN A 3 -11.57 11.46 -1.71
CA GLN A 3 -11.70 11.05 -0.30
C GLN A 3 -11.38 9.57 -0.05
N LEU A 4 -11.88 8.66 -0.91
CA LEU A 4 -11.64 7.21 -0.76
C LEU A 4 -10.17 6.84 -0.99
N SER A 5 -9.52 7.49 -1.96
CA SER A 5 -8.11 7.25 -2.22
C SER A 5 -7.21 7.79 -1.12
N THR A 6 -7.49 8.99 -0.61
CA THR A 6 -6.77 9.54 0.55
C THR A 6 -6.93 8.62 1.74
N ALA A 7 -8.14 8.09 1.92
CA ALA A 7 -8.44 7.16 2.97
C ALA A 7 -7.53 5.91 2.89
N ASN A 8 -7.61 5.18 1.76
CA ASN A 8 -6.83 3.97 1.55
C ASN A 8 -5.31 4.21 1.64
N THR A 9 -4.82 5.37 1.19
CA THR A 9 -3.40 5.76 1.36
C THR A 9 -3.00 5.88 2.83
N HIS A 10 -3.83 6.45 3.69
CA HIS A 10 -3.49 6.52 5.12
C HIS A 10 -3.46 5.15 5.77
N PHE A 11 -4.47 4.32 5.49
CA PHE A 11 -4.53 2.95 5.98
C PHE A 11 -3.26 2.17 5.57
N ALA A 12 -2.83 2.35 4.32
CA ALA A 12 -1.58 1.79 3.81
C ALA A 12 -0.38 2.15 4.69
N VAL A 13 -0.23 3.44 5.01
CA VAL A 13 0.91 3.93 5.78
C VAL A 13 0.85 3.47 7.24
N ASP A 14 -0.31 3.49 7.88
CA ASP A 14 -0.46 3.05 9.26
C ASP A 14 -0.22 1.55 9.42
N LEU A 15 -0.74 0.75 8.50
CA LEU A 15 -0.46 -0.67 8.47
C LEU A 15 1.03 -0.93 8.20
N PHE A 16 1.63 -0.21 7.26
CA PHE A 16 3.07 -0.29 6.98
C PHE A 16 3.91 0.05 8.22
N ARG A 17 3.57 1.12 8.95
CA ARG A 17 4.24 1.48 10.21
C ARG A 17 4.07 0.40 11.28
N SER A 18 2.88 -0.19 11.37
CA SER A 18 2.59 -1.29 12.28
C SER A 18 3.47 -2.52 11.97
N LEU A 19 3.58 -2.90 10.70
CA LEU A 19 4.45 -4.00 10.24
C LEU A 19 5.94 -3.68 10.46
N ASN A 20 6.35 -2.43 10.22
CA ASN A 20 7.72 -2.00 10.40
C ASN A 20 8.20 -2.05 11.86
N LYS A 21 7.30 -1.90 12.84
CA LYS A 21 7.67 -2.06 14.26
C LYS A 21 8.15 -3.48 14.58
N ASP A 22 7.55 -4.48 13.94
CA ASP A 22 7.88 -5.89 14.15
C ASP A 22 9.04 -6.36 13.27
N ASN A 23 9.27 -5.68 12.14
CA ASN A 23 10.37 -5.96 11.21
C ASN A 23 11.03 -4.65 10.72
N PRO A 24 11.92 -4.03 11.49
CA PRO A 24 12.45 -2.69 11.17
C PRO A 24 13.48 -2.66 10.04
N THR A 25 14.10 -3.81 9.71
CA THR A 25 15.19 -3.89 8.73
C THR A 25 14.86 -4.77 7.52
N GLY A 26 13.91 -5.69 7.62
CA GLY A 26 13.58 -6.62 6.54
C GLY A 26 12.73 -6.01 5.43
N ASN A 27 12.39 -6.81 4.44
CA ASN A 27 11.48 -6.38 3.38
C ASN A 27 10.04 -6.26 3.92
N ILE A 28 9.27 -5.35 3.33
CA ILE A 28 7.83 -5.24 3.58
C ILE A 28 7.16 -5.15 2.23
N PHE A 29 6.07 -5.89 2.02
CA PHE A 29 5.29 -5.75 0.80
C PHE A 29 3.82 -6.09 1.04
N ILE A 30 2.94 -5.10 0.90
CA ILE A 30 1.50 -5.24 1.16
C ILE A 30 0.66 -4.66 0.04
N SER A 31 -0.60 -5.11 -0.05
CA SER A 31 -1.63 -4.47 -0.88
C SER A 31 -2.70 -3.82 0.01
N PRO A 32 -2.59 -2.51 0.28
CA PRO A 32 -3.53 -1.80 1.14
C PRO A 32 -4.97 -1.87 0.62
N LEU A 33 -5.15 -1.67 -0.69
CA LEU A 33 -6.48 -1.72 -1.31
C LEU A 33 -7.13 -3.10 -1.16
N SER A 34 -6.36 -4.18 -1.31
CA SER A 34 -6.87 -5.55 -1.12
C SER A 34 -7.31 -5.78 0.32
N ILE A 35 -6.52 -5.34 1.29
CA ILE A 35 -6.82 -5.51 2.72
C ILE A 35 -8.05 -4.67 3.10
N SER A 36 -8.10 -3.41 2.65
CA SER A 36 -9.25 -2.52 2.86
C SER A 36 -10.54 -3.11 2.25
N SER A 37 -10.47 -3.68 1.05
CA SER A 37 -11.62 -4.34 0.41
C SER A 37 -12.12 -5.53 1.23
N ALA A 38 -11.21 -6.32 1.81
CA ALA A 38 -11.58 -7.43 2.69
C ALA A 38 -12.24 -6.94 3.99
N LEU A 39 -11.71 -5.88 4.60
CA LEU A 39 -12.30 -5.25 5.79
C LEU A 39 -13.68 -4.68 5.50
N ALA A 40 -13.90 -4.05 4.35
CA ALA A 40 -15.21 -3.54 3.93
C ALA A 40 -16.24 -4.67 3.79
N MET A 41 -15.86 -5.82 3.24
CA MET A 41 -16.73 -7.00 3.19
C MET A 41 -17.09 -7.51 4.59
N ILE A 42 -16.12 -7.54 5.51
CA ILE A 42 -16.35 -7.92 6.90
C ILE A 42 -17.29 -6.92 7.57
N PHE A 43 -17.07 -5.62 7.36
CA PHE A 43 -17.86 -4.53 7.94
C PHE A 43 -19.36 -4.70 7.66
N LEU A 44 -19.74 -5.02 6.42
CA LEU A 44 -21.15 -5.27 6.04
C LEU A 44 -21.83 -6.35 6.89
N GLY A 45 -21.06 -7.32 7.36
CA GLY A 45 -21.49 -8.41 8.23
C GLY A 45 -21.43 -8.13 9.73
N THR A 46 -20.66 -7.12 10.14
CA THR A 46 -20.47 -6.77 11.56
C THR A 46 -21.62 -5.93 12.11
N ARG A 47 -21.85 -6.01 13.42
CA ARG A 47 -22.81 -5.18 14.15
C ARG A 47 -22.18 -4.63 15.44
N GLY A 48 -22.91 -3.76 16.14
CA GLY A 48 -22.52 -3.23 17.45
C GLY A 48 -21.12 -2.63 17.50
N ASN A 49 -20.36 -2.97 18.54
CA ASN A 49 -19.00 -2.44 18.75
C ASN A 49 -18.00 -2.91 17.68
N THR A 50 -18.16 -4.14 17.17
CA THR A 50 -17.30 -4.65 16.10
C THR A 50 -17.44 -3.82 14.83
N ALA A 51 -18.66 -3.44 14.46
CA ALA A 51 -18.90 -2.55 13.32
C ALA A 51 -18.25 -1.18 13.54
N ALA A 52 -18.40 -0.60 14.74
CA ALA A 52 -17.79 0.69 15.06
C ALA A 52 -16.25 0.64 15.00
N GLN A 53 -15.63 -0.45 15.48
CA GLN A 53 -14.18 -0.63 15.41
C GLN A 53 -13.67 -0.76 13.97
N VAL A 54 -14.36 -1.52 13.11
CA VAL A 54 -13.98 -1.68 11.71
C VAL A 54 -14.21 -0.37 10.93
N SER A 55 -15.35 0.30 11.14
CA SER A 55 -15.64 1.62 10.53
C SER A 55 -14.61 2.68 10.93
N LYS A 56 -14.15 2.65 12.18
CA LYS A 56 -13.14 3.61 12.65
C LYS A 56 -11.81 3.47 11.91
N ILE A 57 -11.39 2.26 11.55
CA ILE A 57 -10.22 2.06 10.67
C ILE A 57 -10.49 2.66 9.29
N GLU A 58 -11.71 2.56 8.76
CA GLU A 58 -12.10 3.19 7.50
C GLU A 58 -12.22 4.73 7.58
N GLU A 59 -12.47 5.30 8.76
CA GLU A 59 -12.69 6.73 8.95
C GLU A 59 -11.43 7.50 9.40
N GLN A 60 -10.48 6.85 10.08
CA GLN A 60 -9.28 7.49 10.64
C GLN A 60 -8.19 7.83 9.60
N LEU A 61 -8.60 8.20 8.39
CA LEU A 61 -7.74 8.07 7.23
C LEU A 61 -7.36 9.42 6.57
N THR A 62 -6.25 10.02 7.00
CA THR A 62 -5.67 11.21 6.33
C THR A 62 -4.16 11.18 6.23
N LEU A 63 -3.62 11.14 5.01
CA LEU A 63 -2.18 11.31 4.80
C LEU A 63 -1.89 12.43 3.79
N GLU A 64 -1.53 13.59 4.31
CA GLU A 64 -1.37 14.82 3.53
C GLU A 64 -0.10 14.80 2.67
N LYS A 65 1.03 14.33 3.22
CA LYS A 65 2.35 14.45 2.56
C LYS A 65 2.58 13.54 1.35
N LEU A 66 2.17 12.27 1.38
CA LEU A 66 2.36 11.39 0.21
C LEU A 66 1.42 11.79 -0.93
N CYS A 67 0.20 12.22 -0.60
CA CYS A 67 -0.70 12.80 -1.59
C CYS A 67 -0.09 14.06 -2.20
N GLU A 68 0.49 14.94 -1.38
CA GLU A 68 1.21 16.13 -1.82
C GLU A 68 2.39 15.81 -2.75
N TRP A 69 3.32 14.92 -2.35
CA TRP A 69 4.50 14.56 -3.16
C TRP A 69 4.15 13.88 -4.49
N THR A 70 2.95 13.31 -4.61
CA THR A 70 2.53 12.55 -5.79
C THR A 70 1.51 13.29 -6.65
N LYS A 71 1.22 14.57 -6.35
CA LYS A 71 0.46 15.46 -7.24
C LYS A 71 1.30 15.79 -8.46
N ALA A 72 0.71 15.66 -9.64
CA ALA A 72 1.38 16.01 -10.90
C ALA A 72 1.86 17.47 -10.93
N GLU A 73 1.15 18.37 -10.24
CA GLU A 73 1.52 19.78 -10.08
C GLU A 73 2.81 20.01 -9.29
N ASN A 74 3.22 19.01 -8.49
CA ASN A 74 4.45 19.03 -7.68
C ASN A 74 5.57 18.18 -8.32
N LEU A 75 5.37 17.69 -9.56
CA LEU A 75 6.31 16.83 -10.26
C LEU A 75 6.70 17.43 -11.62
N ASP A 76 8.00 17.54 -11.87
CA ASP A 76 8.53 17.96 -13.16
C ASP A 76 8.89 16.76 -14.05
N ARG A 77 8.71 16.92 -15.36
CA ARG A 77 9.19 15.93 -16.34
C ARG A 77 10.65 16.21 -16.64
N VAL A 78 11.51 15.31 -16.19
CA VAL A 78 12.96 15.35 -16.40
C VAL A 78 13.42 14.03 -17.02
N GLU A 79 14.37 14.10 -17.94
CA GLU A 79 15.04 12.93 -18.49
C GLU A 79 16.08 12.43 -17.48
N VAL A 80 15.98 11.17 -17.06
CA VAL A 80 16.76 10.60 -15.95
C VAL A 80 17.32 9.24 -16.34
N ASN A 81 18.59 9.01 -16.05
CA ASN A 81 19.23 7.69 -16.14
C ASN A 81 18.90 6.86 -14.89
N VAL A 82 17.98 5.91 -15.02
CA VAL A 82 17.47 5.09 -13.91
C VAL A 82 18.22 3.76 -13.81
N HIS A 83 18.79 3.50 -12.63
CA HIS A 83 19.34 2.21 -12.24
C HIS A 83 18.47 1.62 -11.13
N LEU A 84 17.65 0.63 -11.48
CA LEU A 84 16.75 -0.06 -10.56
C LEU A 84 17.13 -1.56 -10.55
N PRO A 85 17.32 -2.19 -9.37
CA PRO A 85 17.61 -3.60 -9.32
C PRO A 85 16.40 -4.42 -9.80
N LYS A 86 16.67 -5.58 -10.41
CA LYS A 86 15.66 -6.63 -10.48
C LYS A 86 15.47 -7.20 -9.09
N PHE A 87 14.23 -7.46 -8.70
CA PHE A 87 13.97 -8.08 -7.40
C PHE A 87 12.67 -8.85 -7.44
N LYS A 88 12.56 -9.80 -6.51
CA LYS A 88 11.38 -10.59 -6.26
C LYS A 88 11.05 -10.53 -4.77
N LEU A 89 9.86 -10.05 -4.43
CA LEU A 89 9.37 -10.01 -3.06
C LEU A 89 8.14 -10.89 -2.92
N GLU A 90 8.17 -11.77 -1.92
CA GLU A 90 7.03 -12.58 -1.52
C GLU A 90 6.88 -12.49 -0.01
N GLU A 91 5.84 -11.80 0.44
CA GLU A 91 5.63 -11.51 1.85
C GLU A 91 4.26 -12.04 2.30
N SER A 92 4.20 -12.56 3.52
CA SER A 92 2.97 -13.13 4.10
C SER A 92 2.84 -12.71 5.56
N TYR A 93 1.74 -12.04 5.89
CA TYR A 93 1.48 -11.49 7.22
C TYR A 93 0.23 -12.07 7.85
N ASN A 94 0.28 -12.29 9.17
CA ASN A 94 -0.90 -12.44 10.00
C ASN A 94 -1.30 -11.06 10.52
N LEU A 95 -2.44 -10.55 10.08
CA LEU A 95 -2.84 -9.17 10.35
C LEU A 95 -3.55 -8.96 11.69
N ASN A 96 -3.85 -10.03 12.45
CA ASN A 96 -4.64 -9.93 13.68
C ASN A 96 -4.07 -8.90 14.68
N SER A 97 -2.79 -9.02 15.03
CA SER A 97 -2.14 -8.10 15.97
C SER A 97 -2.10 -6.69 15.41
N HIS A 98 -1.77 -6.51 14.13
CA HIS A 98 -1.67 -5.20 13.50
C HIS A 98 -3.01 -4.48 13.45
N LEU A 99 -4.09 -5.17 13.07
CA LEU A 99 -5.44 -4.61 13.03
C LEU A 99 -6.00 -4.35 14.43
N ALA A 100 -5.68 -5.20 15.41
CA ALA A 100 -6.03 -4.97 16.81
C ALA A 100 -5.38 -3.71 17.38
N HIS A 101 -4.11 -3.46 17.05
CA HIS A 101 -3.42 -2.21 17.41
C HIS A 101 -4.01 -0.97 16.71
N LEU A 102 -4.60 -1.16 15.53
CA LEU A 102 -5.33 -0.12 14.80
C LEU A 102 -6.78 0.04 15.29
N GLY A 103 -7.22 -0.74 16.29
CA GLY A 103 -8.51 -0.56 16.97
C GLY A 103 -9.54 -1.67 16.74
N VAL A 104 -9.27 -2.65 15.88
CA VAL A 104 -10.18 -3.78 15.60
C VAL A 104 -9.84 -4.96 16.51
N GLN A 105 -10.24 -4.87 17.78
CA GLN A 105 -9.90 -5.88 18.80
C GLN A 105 -10.96 -6.97 18.93
N ASP A 106 -12.24 -6.59 18.87
CA ASP A 106 -13.35 -7.51 19.16
C ASP A 106 -13.52 -8.56 18.07
N LEU A 107 -13.19 -8.21 16.83
CA LEU A 107 -13.31 -9.08 15.65
C LEU A 107 -12.62 -10.44 15.80
N PHE A 108 -11.57 -10.50 16.64
CA PHE A 108 -10.71 -11.67 16.80
C PHE A 108 -11.02 -12.51 18.05
N ASN A 109 -12.11 -12.23 18.76
CA ASN A 109 -12.46 -12.96 19.99
C ASN A 109 -13.98 -13.09 20.17
N SER A 110 -14.41 -13.71 21.27
CA SER A 110 -15.83 -13.98 21.56
C SER A 110 -16.71 -12.74 21.74
N LYS A 111 -16.15 -11.53 21.73
CA LYS A 111 -16.90 -10.26 21.71
C LYS A 111 -17.30 -9.83 20.30
N ALA A 112 -16.82 -10.50 19.25
CA ALA A 112 -17.18 -10.18 17.88
C ALA A 112 -18.70 -10.29 17.67
N ASP A 113 -19.27 -9.30 17.01
CA ASP A 113 -20.65 -9.35 16.53
C ASP A 113 -20.65 -9.43 15.01
N LEU A 114 -20.64 -10.66 14.49
CA LEU A 114 -20.78 -11.01 13.07
C LEU A 114 -22.18 -11.54 12.75
N SER A 115 -23.18 -11.23 13.57
CA SER A 115 -24.55 -11.71 13.39
C SER A 115 -25.19 -11.23 12.08
N GLY A 116 -24.67 -10.17 11.45
CA GLY A 116 -25.07 -9.76 10.11
C GLY A 116 -24.66 -10.73 9.00
N MET A 117 -23.72 -11.65 9.26
CA MET A 117 -23.28 -12.70 8.33
C MET A 117 -24.00 -14.03 8.56
N SER A 118 -24.06 -14.49 9.81
CA SER A 118 -24.52 -15.84 10.15
C SER A 118 -25.83 -15.89 10.94
N GLY A 119 -26.30 -14.75 11.45
CA GLY A 119 -27.39 -14.68 12.44
C GLY A 119 -27.00 -15.11 13.86
N ALA A 120 -25.84 -15.73 14.05
CA ALA A 120 -25.34 -16.22 15.33
C ALA A 120 -24.32 -15.25 15.96
N ARG A 121 -24.09 -15.37 17.27
CA ARG A 121 -23.18 -14.50 18.06
C ARG A 121 -21.93 -15.22 18.59
N ASP A 122 -21.71 -16.45 18.16
CA ASP A 122 -20.53 -17.26 18.47
C ASP A 122 -19.47 -17.25 17.36
N LEU A 123 -19.73 -16.49 16.28
CA LEU A 123 -18.82 -16.34 15.16
C LEU A 123 -17.84 -15.18 15.39
N PHE A 124 -16.55 -15.46 15.28
CA PHE A 124 -15.47 -14.47 15.25
C PHE A 124 -14.40 -14.88 14.23
N ILE A 125 -13.57 -13.93 13.80
CA ILE A 125 -12.49 -14.20 12.85
C ILE A 125 -11.29 -14.72 13.62
N SER A 126 -10.88 -15.95 13.35
CA SER A 126 -9.69 -16.52 13.98
C SER A 126 -8.40 -15.93 13.43
N LYS A 127 -8.32 -15.69 12.12
CA LYS A 127 -7.10 -15.23 11.43
C LYS A 127 -7.41 -14.46 10.16
N ILE A 128 -6.67 -13.38 9.93
CA ILE A 128 -6.59 -12.69 8.63
C ILE A 128 -5.15 -12.85 8.11
N VAL A 129 -5.00 -13.48 6.96
CA VAL A 129 -3.70 -13.67 6.29
C VAL A 129 -3.67 -12.82 5.03
N HIS A 130 -2.67 -11.95 4.92
CA HIS A 130 -2.39 -11.20 3.70
C HIS A 130 -1.08 -11.69 3.10
N LYS A 131 -1.14 -12.17 1.86
CA LYS A 131 0.03 -12.61 1.09
C LYS A 131 0.11 -11.78 -0.18
N SER A 132 1.27 -11.22 -0.47
CA SER A 132 1.52 -10.46 -1.70
C SER A 132 2.86 -10.80 -2.31
N PHE A 133 2.89 -10.67 -3.63
CA PHE A 133 3.99 -11.06 -4.49
C PHE A 133 4.25 -9.97 -5.54
N VAL A 134 5.51 -9.64 -5.78
CA VAL A 134 5.94 -8.80 -6.91
C VAL A 134 7.26 -9.31 -7.45
N GLU A 135 7.39 -9.27 -8.76
CA GLU A 135 8.64 -9.49 -9.48
C GLU A 135 8.84 -8.31 -10.42
N VAL A 136 10.00 -7.65 -10.29
CA VAL A 136 10.41 -6.55 -11.16
C VAL A 136 11.56 -7.04 -12.01
N ASN A 137 11.33 -7.06 -13.32
CA ASN A 137 12.29 -7.42 -14.35
C ASN A 137 12.11 -6.48 -15.56
N GLU A 138 12.97 -6.61 -16.57
CA GLU A 138 12.91 -5.77 -17.77
C GLU A 138 11.76 -6.13 -18.73
N GLU A 139 11.16 -7.32 -18.57
CA GLU A 139 10.08 -7.80 -19.44
C GLU A 139 8.72 -7.17 -19.09
N GLY A 140 8.60 -6.54 -17.91
CA GLY A 140 7.34 -6.04 -17.37
C GLY A 140 6.66 -4.90 -18.16
N THR A 141 7.39 -4.18 -19.02
CA THR A 141 6.88 -3.27 -20.07
C THR A 141 8.09 -2.84 -20.91
N GLU A 142 8.34 -3.51 -22.05
CA GLU A 142 9.38 -3.11 -23.01
C GLU A 142 9.19 -1.64 -23.43
N ALA A 143 10.25 -0.84 -23.29
CA ALA A 143 10.24 0.59 -23.51
C ALA A 143 9.92 0.95 -24.98
N ALA A 144 8.74 1.52 -25.21
CA ALA A 144 8.37 2.22 -26.42
C ALA A 144 8.55 3.74 -26.24
N ALA A 145 9.80 4.22 -26.24
CA ALA A 145 10.09 5.66 -26.31
C ALA A 145 11.47 5.93 -26.93
N ALA A 146 11.68 5.45 -28.15
CA ALA A 146 12.74 5.97 -29.02
C ALA A 146 12.12 6.98 -29.98
N THR A 147 11.97 8.25 -29.56
CA THR A 147 11.46 9.31 -30.45
C THR A 147 12.44 10.49 -30.53
N ALA A 148 13.37 10.34 -31.48
CA ALA A 148 13.88 11.33 -32.43
C ALA A 148 13.90 12.81 -32.00
N GLY A 149 15.08 13.28 -31.60
CA GLY A 149 15.41 14.70 -31.43
C GLY A 149 16.91 14.97 -31.51
N ILE A 150 17.63 14.25 -32.37
CA ILE A 150 19.05 14.47 -32.69
C ILE A 150 19.14 15.86 -33.35
N ALA A 151 19.46 16.93 -32.59
CA ALA A 151 20.32 18.06 -33.03
C ALA A 151 20.21 19.38 -32.22
N THR A 152 19.24 19.61 -31.31
CA THR A 152 18.97 21.02 -30.88
C THR A 152 19.41 21.44 -29.47
N PHE A 153 19.87 20.55 -28.58
CA PHE A 153 20.23 20.93 -27.20
C PHE A 153 21.65 20.50 -26.80
N ALA A 154 22.67 20.96 -27.52
CA ALA A 154 24.08 20.81 -27.13
C ALA A 154 24.52 21.85 -26.07
N MET A 155 23.62 22.34 -25.22
CA MET A 155 23.93 23.33 -24.18
C MET A 155 23.37 22.88 -22.83
N MET A 156 24.28 22.47 -21.92
CA MET A 156 24.04 22.21 -20.49
C MET A 156 22.80 21.37 -20.12
N MET A 157 22.68 20.16 -20.66
CA MET A 157 21.83 19.13 -20.03
C MET A 157 22.66 18.48 -18.92
N HIS A 158 22.28 18.71 -17.66
CA HIS A 158 22.83 17.91 -16.56
C HIS A 158 22.19 16.52 -16.66
N GLU A 159 23.03 15.47 -16.76
CA GLU A 159 22.54 14.10 -16.71
C GLU A 159 22.11 13.78 -15.28
N GLU A 160 20.80 13.76 -15.05
CA GLU A 160 20.23 13.32 -13.78
C GLU A 160 20.30 11.80 -13.68
N ASN A 161 20.87 11.30 -12.60
CA ASN A 161 21.01 9.87 -12.34
C ASN A 161 20.19 9.48 -11.11
N PHE A 162 19.31 8.48 -11.26
CA PHE A 162 18.60 7.87 -10.14
C PHE A 162 19.12 6.45 -9.95
N VAL A 163 19.83 6.20 -8.85
CA VAL A 163 20.43 4.90 -8.54
C VAL A 163 19.83 4.35 -7.26
N ALA A 164 19.08 3.25 -7.37
CA ALA A 164 18.45 2.57 -6.25
C ALA A 164 19.33 1.41 -5.74
N ASP A 165 20.54 1.73 -5.26
CA ASP A 165 21.56 0.77 -4.77
C ASP A 165 21.57 0.59 -3.24
N HIS A 166 20.59 1.18 -2.55
CA HIS A 166 20.41 1.13 -1.10
C HIS A 166 18.92 0.98 -0.75
N PRO A 167 18.56 0.64 0.51
CA PRO A 167 17.17 0.41 0.88
C PRO A 167 16.22 1.54 0.45
N PHE A 168 15.14 1.20 -0.24
CA PHE A 168 14.16 2.17 -0.74
C PHE A 168 12.72 1.72 -0.49
N ILE A 169 11.83 2.71 -0.45
CA ILE A 169 10.39 2.50 -0.41
C ILE A 169 9.84 2.70 -1.83
N PHE A 170 8.91 1.84 -2.22
CA PHE A 170 8.24 1.93 -3.51
C PHE A 170 6.75 1.66 -3.34
N PHE A 171 5.96 2.14 -4.30
CA PHE A 171 4.53 1.86 -4.35
C PHE A 171 4.05 1.76 -5.79
N ILE A 172 3.00 0.97 -6.02
CA ILE A 172 2.30 0.87 -7.30
C ILE A 172 0.96 1.56 -7.11
N ARG A 173 0.65 2.54 -7.96
CA ARG A 173 -0.54 3.40 -7.85
C ARG A 173 -1.37 3.37 -9.12
N HIS A 174 -2.69 3.38 -8.97
CA HIS A 174 -3.60 3.65 -10.07
C HIS A 174 -3.83 5.15 -10.23
N ASN A 175 -3.12 5.78 -11.17
CA ASN A 175 -3.06 7.23 -11.34
C ASN A 175 -4.43 7.95 -11.40
N PRO A 176 -5.42 7.49 -12.21
CA PRO A 176 -6.72 8.16 -12.27
C PRO A 176 -7.45 8.23 -10.93
N SER A 177 -7.37 7.17 -10.13
CA SER A 177 -8.04 7.10 -8.83
C SER A 177 -7.18 7.57 -7.67
N SER A 178 -5.88 7.76 -7.90
CA SER A 178 -4.85 7.97 -6.89
C SER A 178 -4.57 6.83 -5.91
N ASN A 179 -5.25 5.68 -6.01
CA ASN A 179 -5.12 4.59 -5.05
C ASN A 179 -3.75 3.90 -5.09
N ILE A 180 -3.19 3.66 -3.92
CA ILE A 180 -2.04 2.77 -3.74
C ILE A 180 -2.53 1.32 -3.77
N LEU A 181 -2.12 0.60 -4.82
CA LEU A 181 -2.41 -0.82 -5.01
C LEU A 181 -1.44 -1.68 -4.20
N PHE A 182 -0.16 -1.29 -4.19
CA PHE A 182 0.89 -1.97 -3.45
C PHE A 182 1.84 -0.95 -2.81
N LEU A 183 2.33 -1.27 -1.62
CA LEU A 183 3.32 -0.49 -0.89
C LEU A 183 4.39 -1.44 -0.35
N GLY A 184 5.66 -1.09 -0.55
CA GLY A 184 6.76 -1.93 -0.10
C GLY A 184 8.03 -1.20 0.26
N ARG A 185 8.87 -1.90 1.00
CA ARG A 185 10.28 -1.57 1.25
C ARG A 185 11.13 -2.72 0.74
N LEU A 186 12.10 -2.38 -0.12
CA LEU A 186 13.19 -3.26 -0.48
C LEU A 186 14.41 -2.84 0.35
N SER A 187 14.82 -3.69 1.29
CA SER A 187 16.01 -3.51 2.11
C SER A 187 17.20 -4.32 1.60
N SER A 188 16.95 -5.48 1.01
CA SER A 188 17.94 -6.29 0.31
C SER A 188 17.26 -6.85 -0.95
N PRO A 189 17.78 -6.53 -2.16
CA PRO A 189 17.33 -7.14 -3.42
C PRO A 189 17.58 -8.64 -3.47
#